data_AF-A0A7V0U117-F1
#
_entry.id   AF-A0A7V0U117-F1
#
_cell.length_a   1.000
_cell.length_b   1.000
_cell.length_c   1.000
_cell.angle_alpha   90.00
_cell.angle_beta   90.00
_cell.angle_gamma   90.00
#
_symmetry.space_group_name_H-M   'P 1'
#
loop_
_entity.id
_entity.type
_entity.pdbx_description
1 polymer ?
#
loop_
_entity_poly.entity_id
_entity_poly.type
_entity_poly.pdbx_seq_one_letter_code
_entity_poly.pdbx_strand_id
1 'polypeptide(L)'
;MSEVKNILFVDDERSVLRALRRTFMNSGYQLYFADSGELGLKILAAGRIDLVLSDMRMPEMDGYEFLRRVRELYPRVIRLILSGFVEENYVYT
;
A
#
# COMPACT_ATOMS: atom_id res chain seq x y z
N MET A 1 -2.72 -25.71 5.17
CA MET A 1 -2.04 -24.77 4.25
C MET A 1 -2.18 -23.38 4.81
N SER A 2 -1.08 -22.65 4.99
CA SER A 2 -1.13 -21.22 5.30
C SER A 2 -1.76 -20.48 4.10
N GLU A 3 -2.70 -19.58 4.37
CA GLU A 3 -3.33 -18.74 3.35
C GLU A 3 -2.28 -17.79 2.74
N VAL A 4 -2.14 -17.75 1.41
CA VAL A 4 -1.25 -16.81 0.71
C VAL A 4 -1.75 -15.40 0.97
N LYS A 5 -0.88 -14.52 1.50
CA LYS A 5 -1.24 -13.13 1.79
C LYS A 5 -1.06 -12.24 0.57
N ASN A 6 -2.03 -11.35 0.37
CA ASN A 6 -2.10 -10.38 -0.72
C ASN A 6 -1.61 -9.02 -0.23
N ILE A 7 -0.52 -8.52 -0.82
CA ILE A 7 0.12 -7.27 -0.40
C ILE A 7 0.06 -6.28 -1.54
N LEU A 8 -0.49 -5.08 -1.28
CA LEU A 8 -0.52 -3.97 -2.21
C LEU A 8 0.51 -2.91 -1.79
N PHE A 9 1.40 -2.56 -2.71
CA PHE A 9 2.30 -1.42 -2.60
C PHE A 9 1.77 -0.25 -3.43
N VAL A 10 1.70 0.94 -2.85
CA VAL A 10 1.21 2.16 -3.50
C VAL A 10 2.26 3.26 -3.34
N ASP A 11 2.81 3.74 -4.45
CA ASP A 11 3.89 4.71 -4.47
C ASP A 11 3.98 5.29 -5.89
N ASP A 12 3.97 6.62 -6.04
CA ASP A 12 4.03 7.25 -7.37
C ASP A 12 5.43 7.11 -8.02
N GLU A 13 6.47 6.84 -7.22
CA GLU A 13 7.80 6.55 -7.71
C GLU A 13 7.91 5.09 -8.21
N ARG A 14 7.72 4.91 -9.52
CA ARG A 14 7.87 3.59 -10.18
C ARG A 14 9.20 2.89 -9.90
N SER A 15 10.28 3.62 -9.62
CA SER A 15 11.58 3.08 -9.18
C SER A 15 11.47 2.32 -7.86
N VAL A 16 10.74 2.87 -6.89
CA VAL A 16 10.52 2.27 -5.57
C VAL A 16 9.67 1.01 -5.72
N LEU A 17 8.55 1.09 -6.46
CA LEU A 17 7.72 -0.09 -6.77
C LEU A 17 8.53 -1.22 -7.42
N ARG A 18 9.42 -0.90 -8.38
CA ARG A 18 10.31 -1.89 -9.01
C ARG A 18 11.29 -2.50 -8.00
N ALA A 19 11.83 -1.70 -7.07
CA ALA A 19 12.72 -2.20 -6.03
C ALA A 19 11.98 -3.16 -5.09
N LEU A 20 10.81 -2.76 -4.59
CA LEU A 20 9.96 -3.59 -3.72
C LEU A 20 9.57 -4.90 -4.41
N ARG A 21 9.20 -4.86 -5.69
CA ARG A 21 8.93 -6.08 -6.47
C ARG A 21 10.11 -7.04 -6.44
N ARG A 22 11.33 -6.57 -6.69
CA ARG A 22 12.54 -7.42 -6.66
C ARG A 22 12.81 -7.96 -5.25
N THR A 23 12.61 -7.14 -4.23
CA THR A 23 12.82 -7.53 -2.82
C THR A 23 11.86 -8.64 -2.39
N PHE A 24 10.58 -8.56 -2.78
CA PHE A 24 9.54 -9.47 -2.30
C PHE A 24 9.20 -10.61 -3.28
N MET A 25 9.80 -10.69 -4.48
CA MET A 25 9.39 -11.68 -5.50
C MET A 25 9.46 -13.14 -5.04
N ASN A 26 10.34 -13.47 -4.08
CA ASN A 26 10.52 -14.84 -3.55
C ASN A 26 9.87 -15.04 -2.17
N SER A 27 9.01 -14.12 -1.73
CA SER A 27 8.42 -14.13 -0.38
C SER A 27 7.25 -15.10 -0.19
N GLY A 28 6.73 -15.68 -1.28
CA GLY A 28 5.51 -16.50 -1.24
C GLY A 28 4.21 -15.70 -1.07
N TYR A 29 4.28 -14.37 -1.08
CA TYR A 29 3.12 -13.48 -1.09
C TYR A 29 2.64 -13.21 -2.52
N GLN A 30 1.35 -12.90 -2.65
CA GLN A 30 0.80 -12.36 -3.88
C GLN A 30 0.94 -10.83 -3.85
N LEU A 31 1.71 -10.29 -4.80
CA LEU A 31 2.09 -8.87 -4.78
C LEU A 31 1.31 -8.06 -5.83
N TYR A 32 0.82 -6.91 -5.41
CA TYR A 32 0.13 -5.91 -6.24
C TYR A 32 0.84 -4.58 -6.11
N PHE A 33 0.80 -3.77 -7.16
CA PHE A 33 1.51 -2.50 -7.22
C PHE A 33 0.63 -1.46 -7.91
N ALA A 34 0.56 -0.26 -7.35
CA ALA A 34 -0.13 0.89 -7.90
C ALA A 34 0.77 2.12 -7.86
N ASP A 35 0.79 2.90 -8.94
CA ASP A 35 1.54 4.16 -9.02
C ASP A 35 0.69 5.40 -8.67
N SER A 36 -0.45 5.19 -8.02
CA SER A 36 -1.33 6.24 -7.51
C SER A 36 -2.34 5.67 -6.50
N GLY A 37 -2.84 6.52 -5.60
CA GLY A 37 -3.92 6.16 -4.67
C GLY A 37 -5.18 5.68 -5.40
N GLU A 38 -5.54 6.32 -6.51
CA GLU A 38 -6.70 5.94 -7.33
C GLU A 38 -6.56 4.52 -7.91
N LEU A 39 -5.40 4.18 -8.46
CA LEU A 39 -5.13 2.81 -8.92
C LEU A 39 -5.12 1.81 -7.75
N GLY A 40 -4.60 2.21 -6.59
CA GLY A 40 -4.63 1.42 -5.37
C GLY A 40 -6.05 1.05 -4.94
N LEU A 41 -6.98 2.02 -4.96
CA LEU A 41 -8.40 1.80 -4.68
C LEU A 41 -9.06 0.86 -5.70
N LYS A 42 -8.73 0.98 -6.98
CA LYS A 42 -9.22 0.06 -8.03
C LYS A 42 -8.77 -1.38 -7.78
N ILE A 43 -7.52 -1.58 -7.36
CA ILE A 43 -7.00 -2.92 -7.03
C ILE A 43 -7.75 -3.49 -5.80
N LEU A 44 -7.96 -2.68 -4.76
CA LEU A 44 -8.73 -3.06 -3.58
C LEU A 44 -10.18 -3.44 -3.90
N ALA A 45 -10.78 -2.79 -4.90
CA ALA A 45 -12.13 -3.13 -5.36
C ALA A 45 -12.18 -4.43 -6.18
N ALA A 46 -11.09 -4.78 -6.87
CA ALA A 46 -11.02 -5.94 -7.76
C ALA A 46 -10.77 -7.27 -7.02
N GLY A 47 -10.26 -7.24 -5.79
CA GLY A 47 -9.91 -8.46 -5.08
C GLY A 47 -9.55 -8.25 -3.62
N ARG A 48 -9.23 -9.37 -2.95
CA ARG A 48 -8.82 -9.33 -1.54
C ARG A 48 -7.37 -8.87 -1.41
N ILE A 49 -7.17 -7.83 -0.62
CA ILE A 49 -5.86 -7.39 -0.11
C ILE A 49 -5.85 -7.61 1.40
N ASP A 50 -4.74 -8.11 1.94
CA ASP A 50 -4.57 -8.31 3.39
C ASP A 50 -3.76 -7.17 4.02
N LEU A 51 -2.83 -6.60 3.25
CA LEU A 51 -1.94 -5.53 3.68
C LEU A 51 -1.74 -4.50 2.56
N VAL A 52 -1.84 -3.23 2.91
CA VAL A 52 -1.47 -2.09 2.08
C VAL A 52 -0.26 -1.39 2.67
N LEU A 53 0.76 -1.16 1.85
CA LEU A 53 1.88 -0.28 2.14
C LEU A 53 1.80 0.90 1.17
N SER A 54 1.69 2.13 1.69
CA SER A 54 1.61 3.34 0.87
C SER A 54 2.71 4.31 1.23
N ASP A 55 3.32 4.96 0.24
CA ASP A 55 4.05 6.20 0.49
C ASP A 55 3.09 7.31 0.96
N MET A 56 3.60 8.28 1.72
CA MET A 56 2.82 9.43 2.20
C MET A 56 2.64 10.51 1.15
N ARG A 57 3.66 10.76 0.33
CA ARG A 57 3.74 11.92 -0.57
C ARG A 57 3.49 11.48 -1.99
N MET A 58 2.21 11.34 -2.33
CA MET A 58 1.76 11.08 -3.71
C MET A 58 1.00 12.29 -4.27
N PRO A 59 1.07 12.55 -5.59
CA PRO A 59 0.29 13.59 -6.25
C PRO A 59 -1.19 13.25 -6.28
N GLU A 60 -2.03 14.28 -6.38
CA GLU A 60 -3.51 14.24 -6.45
C GLU A 60 -4.21 13.69 -5.20
N MET A 61 -3.83 12.49 -4.76
CA MET A 61 -4.29 11.85 -3.53
C MET A 61 -3.06 11.39 -2.75
N ASP A 62 -2.81 12.04 -1.62
CA ASP A 62 -1.69 11.66 -0.76
C ASP A 62 -1.94 10.32 -0.03
N GLY A 63 -0.90 9.76 0.57
CA GLY A 63 -0.98 8.49 1.27
C GLY A 63 -1.93 8.52 2.46
N TYR A 64 -2.07 9.68 3.12
CA TYR A 64 -2.98 9.82 4.24
C TYR A 64 -4.43 9.70 3.79
N GLU A 65 -4.83 10.47 2.78
CA GLU A 65 -6.17 10.43 2.21
C GLU A 65 -6.49 9.04 1.66
N PHE A 66 -5.55 8.45 0.92
CA PHE A 66 -5.68 7.08 0.42
C PHE A 66 -5.94 6.10 1.57
N LEU A 67 -5.06 6.04 2.58
CA LEU A 67 -5.18 5.10 3.70
C LEU A 67 -6.42 5.38 4.57
N ARG A 68 -6.88 6.63 4.68
CA ARG A 68 -8.16 6.98 5.32
C ARG A 68 -9.33 6.35 4.58
N ARG A 69 -9.37 6.45 3.25
CA ARG A 69 -10.40 5.77 2.43
C ARG A 69 -10.30 4.25 2.57
N VAL A 70 -9.09 3.68 2.58
CA VAL A 70 -8.90 2.24 2.83
C VAL A 70 -9.45 1.84 4.21
N ARG A 71 -9.26 2.67 5.24
CA ARG A 71 -9.80 2.41 6.59
C ARG A 71 -11.33 2.34 6.60
N GLU A 72 -11.98 3.25 5.89
CA GLU A 72 -13.43 3.36 5.83
C GLU A 72 -14.06 2.23 4.99
N LEU A 73 -13.50 1.95 3.82
CA LEU A 73 -14.04 0.98 2.87
C LEU A 73 -13.62 -0.47 3.19
N TYR A 74 -12.42 -0.66 3.73
CA TYR A 74 -11.79 -1.96 3.94
C TYR A 74 -11.20 -2.07 5.36
N PRO A 75 -12.03 -2.07 6.41
CA PRO A 75 -11.57 -1.94 7.80
C PRO A 75 -10.63 -3.08 8.25
N ARG A 76 -10.76 -4.28 7.66
CA ARG A 76 -9.92 -5.46 7.96
C ARG A 76 -8.55 -5.45 7.29
N VAL A 77 -8.32 -4.57 6.33
CA VAL A 77 -7.02 -4.45 5.65
C VAL A 77 -6.02 -3.80 6.60
N ILE A 78 -4.88 -4.46 6.81
CA ILE A 78 -3.77 -3.85 7.55
C ILE A 78 -3.19 -2.74 6.67
N ARG A 79 -2.89 -1.60 7.27
CA ARG A 79 -2.43 -0.39 6.56
C ARG A 79 -1.12 0.05 7.20
N LEU A 80 -0.06 0.18 6.40
CA LEU A 80 1.24 0.69 6.82
C LEU A 80 1.65 1.83 5.91
N ILE A 81 2.37 2.78 6.49
CA ILE A 81 3.00 3.87 5.77
C ILE A 81 4.45 3.50 5.49
N LEU A 82 4.88 3.68 4.25
CA LEU A 82 6.30 3.73 3.87
C LEU A 82 6.71 5.20 3.94
N SER A 83 7.71 5.50 4.77
CA SER A 83 8.27 6.84 4.83
C SER A 83 9.79 6.76 4.81
N GLY A 84 10.41 7.46 3.85
CA GLY A 84 11.86 7.68 3.81
C GLY A 84 12.37 8.65 4.87
N PHE A 85 11.47 9.36 5.56
CA PHE A 85 11.78 10.25 6.66
C PHE A 85 10.82 10.01 7.84
N VAL A 86 11.35 9.71 9.02
CA VAL A 86 10.54 9.69 10.24
C VAL A 86 10.17 11.14 10.56
N GLU A 87 9.07 11.64 10.02
CA GLU A 87 8.43 12.85 10.53
C GLU A 87 7.60 12.42 11.75
N GLU A 88 8.02 12.86 12.94
CA GLU A 88 7.45 12.52 14.27
C GLU A 88 5.95 12.85 14.43
N ASN A 89 5.33 13.53 13.46
CA ASN A 89 3.95 14.01 13.54
C ASN A 89 2.89 13.04 13.00
N TYR A 90 3.27 11.86 12.48
CA TYR A 90 2.34 10.87 11.94
C TYR A 90 2.23 9.63 12.83
N VAL A 91 2.05 9.82 14.15
CA VAL A 91 1.61 8.74 15.04
C VAL A 91 0.08 8.75 15.09
N TYR A 92 -0.55 7.92 14.26
CA TYR A 92 -1.98 7.66 14.39
C TYR A 92 -2.23 6.68 15.53
N THR A 93 -2.97 7.12 16.55
CA THR A 93 -3.56 6.26 17.58
C THR A 93 -4.81 5.54 17.08
#